data_AF-A0A368T7S1-F1
#
_entry.id   AF-A0A368T7S1-F1
#
_cell.length_a   1.000
_cell.length_b   1.000
_cell.length_c   1.000
_cell.angle_alpha   90.00
_cell.angle_beta   90.00
_cell.angle_gamma   90.00
#
_symmetry.space_group_name_H-M   'P 1'
#
loop_
_entity.id
_entity.type
_entity.pdbx_description
1 polymer ?
#
loop_
_entity_poly.entity_id
_entity_poly.type
_entity_poly.pdbx_seq_one_letter_code
_entity_poly.pdbx_strand_id
1 'polypeptide(L)'
;MATETTIPILPCRDIDEIADFYRVLGFERTYRQTRPNPYAVLRRGGIELHFAAISGFDPERSYGSCIVAVEDTADLFEEFAAGMRAAYGRLLVSGIPRITRPRRRRNTGSSPGFSVVDPGGNWIRVFGRGTDGPAEEAAAAPAVPLARALENAIVLGEAKGDHRQAAKILDGKLAGDGAGLPAATLVEALVYRAELAVRLDDPGTAELLLDRVEATALDTAQRARLADALANAAELRTTVRADRAGRERHG
;
A
#
# COMPACT_ATOMS: atom_id res chain seq x y z
N MET A 1 -16.43 -1.13 -29.60
CA MET A 1 -15.03 -1.21 -29.14
C MET A 1 -14.49 0.20 -29.13
N ALA A 2 -13.89 0.67 -28.04
CA ALA A 2 -13.23 1.97 -28.04
C ALA A 2 -12.00 1.89 -28.97
N THR A 3 -11.86 2.84 -29.89
CA THR A 3 -10.79 2.90 -30.90
C THR A 3 -9.59 3.70 -30.41
N GLU A 4 -9.79 4.54 -29.40
CA GLU A 4 -8.79 5.44 -28.83
C GLU A 4 -8.24 4.87 -27.51
N THR A 5 -6.98 5.18 -27.21
CA THR A 5 -6.31 4.81 -25.95
C THR A 5 -5.63 6.03 -25.36
N THR A 6 -5.78 6.25 -24.05
CA THR A 6 -5.06 7.29 -23.31
C THR A 6 -3.94 6.64 -22.49
N ILE A 7 -2.73 7.18 -22.59
CA ILE A 7 -1.54 6.65 -21.90
C ILE A 7 -0.97 7.74 -20.99
N PRO A 8 -0.80 7.48 -19.69
CA PRO A 8 -0.19 8.45 -18.79
C PRO A 8 1.31 8.57 -19.05
N ILE A 9 1.82 9.81 -19.01
CA ILE A 9 3.26 10.10 -18.96
C ILE A 9 3.55 10.62 -17.55
N LEU A 10 4.33 9.85 -16.78
CA LEU A 10 4.63 10.13 -15.38
C LEU A 10 6.04 10.74 -15.23
N PRO A 11 6.23 11.71 -14.31
CA PRO A 11 7.53 12.30 -14.06
C PRO A 11 8.43 11.34 -13.29
N CYS A 12 9.73 11.42 -13.53
CA CYS A 12 10.73 10.73 -12.72
C CYS A 12 12.04 11.52 -12.68
N ARG A 13 12.95 11.13 -11.78
CA ARG A 13 14.33 11.64 -11.79
C ARG A 13 15.20 10.86 -12.78
N ASP A 14 15.05 9.54 -12.78
CA ASP A 14 15.85 8.62 -13.60
C ASP A 14 14.95 7.54 -14.21
N ILE A 15 14.99 7.40 -15.54
CA ILE A 15 14.19 6.41 -16.29
C ILE A 15 14.69 4.98 -16.12
N ASP A 16 15.96 4.77 -15.78
CA ASP A 16 16.53 3.44 -15.59
C ASP A 16 16.16 2.89 -14.20
N GLU A 17 16.20 3.73 -13.17
CA GLU A 17 15.70 3.39 -11.83
C GLU A 17 14.22 2.97 -11.87
N ILE A 18 13.40 3.73 -12.62
CA ILE A 18 12.01 3.38 -12.88
C ILE A 18 11.91 2.03 -13.59
N ALA A 19 12.65 1.83 -14.69
CA ALA A 19 12.60 0.58 -15.45
C ALA A 19 12.99 -0.65 -14.60
N ASP A 20 14.01 -0.52 -13.76
CA ASP A 20 14.45 -1.58 -12.87
C ASP A 20 13.39 -1.92 -11.82
N PHE A 21 12.75 -0.93 -11.21
CA PHE A 21 11.66 -1.16 -10.27
C PHE A 21 10.46 -1.84 -10.93
N TYR A 22 10.02 -1.35 -12.09
CA TYR A 22 8.84 -1.92 -12.77
C TYR A 22 9.11 -3.34 -13.31
N ARG A 23 10.37 -3.67 -13.65
CA ARG A 23 10.76 -5.05 -13.95
C ARG A 23 10.55 -5.99 -12.76
N VAL A 24 10.78 -5.53 -11.53
CA VAL A 24 10.45 -6.30 -10.32
C VAL A 24 8.94 -6.60 -10.25
N LEU A 25 8.10 -5.70 -10.75
CA LEU A 25 6.65 -5.86 -10.82
C LEU A 25 6.17 -6.63 -12.07
N GLY A 26 7.09 -7.22 -12.84
CA GLY A 26 6.78 -8.01 -14.04
C GLY A 26 6.48 -7.18 -15.28
N PHE A 27 6.85 -5.89 -15.32
CA PHE A 27 6.78 -5.10 -16.55
C PHE A 27 8.01 -5.30 -17.42
N GLU A 28 7.81 -5.12 -18.73
CA GLU A 28 8.87 -5.10 -19.73
C GLU A 28 9.10 -3.66 -20.21
N ARG A 29 10.36 -3.32 -20.47
CA ARG A 29 10.74 -2.06 -21.11
C ARG A 29 10.72 -2.20 -22.62
N THR A 30 9.71 -1.61 -23.27
CA THR A 30 9.52 -1.71 -24.72
C THR A 30 10.14 -0.54 -25.49
N TYR A 31 10.42 0.57 -24.82
CA TYR A 31 11.12 1.70 -25.41
C TYR A 31 12.00 2.41 -24.39
N ARG A 32 13.13 2.94 -24.86
CA ARG A 32 14.06 3.75 -24.08
C ARG A 32 14.77 4.76 -24.95
N GLN A 33 14.83 6.00 -24.48
CA GLN A 33 15.62 7.09 -25.06
C GLN A 33 16.32 7.83 -23.93
N THR A 34 17.59 8.21 -24.10
CA THR A 34 18.33 9.03 -23.11
C THR A 34 18.59 10.46 -23.59
N ARG A 35 18.52 10.72 -24.90
CA ARG A 35 18.70 12.05 -25.51
C ARG A 35 17.76 12.22 -26.71
N PRO A 36 17.30 13.45 -27.02
CA PRO A 36 17.52 14.68 -26.25
C PRO A 36 16.75 14.71 -24.92
N ASN A 37 15.63 13.99 -24.83
CA ASN A 37 14.80 13.89 -23.63
C ASN A 37 14.81 12.44 -23.11
N PRO A 38 15.23 12.20 -21.86
CA PRO A 38 15.16 10.85 -21.31
C PRO A 38 13.71 10.39 -21.16
N TYR A 39 13.41 9.24 -21.75
CA TYR A 39 12.07 8.69 -21.86
C TYR A 39 12.08 7.16 -21.82
N ALA A 40 11.10 6.56 -21.16
CA ALA A 40 10.92 5.11 -21.13
C ALA A 40 9.45 4.71 -21.27
N VAL A 41 9.20 3.58 -21.93
CA VAL A 41 7.88 2.95 -22.01
C VAL A 41 7.95 1.58 -21.36
N LEU A 42 7.02 1.34 -20.44
CA LEU A 42 6.90 0.11 -19.67
C LEU A 42 5.53 -0.52 -19.91
N ARG A 43 5.52 -1.83 -20.17
CA ARG A 43 4.29 -2.57 -20.48
C ARG A 43 4.16 -3.84 -19.66
N ARG A 44 2.94 -4.15 -19.23
CA ARG A 44 2.56 -5.44 -18.63
C ARG A 44 1.14 -5.78 -19.04
N GLY A 45 0.98 -6.80 -19.89
CA GLY A 45 -0.33 -7.12 -20.48
C GLY A 45 -0.94 -5.90 -21.18
N GLY A 46 -2.14 -5.49 -20.76
CA GLY A 46 -2.81 -4.28 -21.26
C GLY A 46 -2.40 -2.96 -20.59
N ILE A 47 -1.51 -2.99 -19.59
CA ILE A 47 -1.04 -1.79 -18.89
C ILE A 47 0.14 -1.21 -19.67
N GLU A 48 0.05 0.06 -20.04
CA GLU A 48 1.14 0.82 -20.66
C GLU A 48 1.37 2.13 -19.89
N LEU A 49 2.59 2.32 -19.41
CA LEU A 49 3.00 3.50 -18.64
C LEU A 49 4.23 4.12 -19.29
N HIS A 50 4.18 5.43 -19.51
CA HIS A 50 5.30 6.19 -20.06
C HIS A 50 5.93 7.03 -18.95
N PHE A 51 7.23 7.27 -19.06
CA PHE A 51 7.99 8.04 -18.07
C PHE A 51 8.92 9.04 -18.75
N ALA A 52 8.96 10.26 -18.21
CA ALA A 52 9.86 11.31 -18.66
C ALA A 52 10.73 11.80 -17.50
N ALA A 53 12.05 11.85 -17.69
CA ALA A 53 12.94 12.37 -16.66
C ALA A 53 12.92 13.90 -16.62
N ILE A 54 12.84 14.46 -15.42
CA ILE A 54 12.93 15.90 -15.17
C ILE A 54 14.18 16.15 -14.32
N SER A 55 15.07 17.01 -14.79
CA SER A 55 16.30 17.35 -14.07
C SER A 55 15.97 17.99 -12.71
N GLY A 56 16.62 17.49 -11.64
CA GLY A 56 16.39 17.97 -10.28
C GLY A 56 15.03 17.58 -9.69
N PHE A 57 14.28 16.67 -10.32
CA PHE A 57 13.00 16.22 -9.81
C PHE A 57 13.12 15.56 -8.44
N ASP A 58 12.22 15.95 -7.54
CA ASP A 58 12.12 15.44 -6.18
C ASP A 58 10.92 14.48 -6.07
N PRO A 59 11.13 13.16 -5.98
CA PRO A 59 10.06 12.18 -5.83
C PRO A 59 9.11 12.46 -4.67
N GLU A 60 9.60 13.05 -3.57
CA GLU A 60 8.76 13.37 -2.41
C GLU A 60 7.72 14.47 -2.71
N ARG A 61 7.95 15.24 -3.78
CA ARG A 61 7.07 16.32 -4.24
C ARG A 61 6.32 15.96 -5.52
N SER A 62 6.32 14.69 -5.91
CA SER A 62 5.62 14.24 -7.11
C SER A 62 4.11 14.43 -6.98
N TYR A 63 3.52 15.02 -8.02
CA TYR A 63 2.07 15.04 -8.23
C TYR A 63 1.60 13.96 -9.21
N GLY A 64 2.53 13.12 -9.72
CA GLY A 64 2.20 12.10 -10.70
C GLY A 64 1.24 11.07 -10.13
N SER A 65 0.17 10.78 -10.85
CA SER A 65 -0.77 9.72 -10.50
C SER A 65 -1.47 9.21 -11.75
N CYS A 66 -1.80 7.92 -11.76
CA CYS A 66 -2.69 7.35 -12.75
C CYS A 66 -3.62 6.32 -12.11
N ILE A 67 -4.66 5.95 -12.84
CA ILE A 67 -5.57 4.87 -12.50
C ILE A 67 -5.29 3.70 -13.44
N VAL A 68 -5.19 2.51 -12.87
CA VAL A 68 -5.13 1.24 -13.59
C VAL A 68 -6.36 0.42 -13.19
N ALA A 69 -7.26 0.23 -14.14
CA ALA A 69 -8.45 -0.60 -13.95
C ALA A 69 -8.19 -2.04 -14.41
N VAL A 70 -8.33 -2.99 -13.50
CA VAL A 70 -8.09 -4.43 -13.76
C VAL A 70 -9.31 -5.27 -13.41
N GLU A 71 -9.39 -6.48 -13.97
CA GLU A 71 -10.46 -7.42 -13.62
C GLU A 71 -10.27 -7.95 -12.19
N ASP A 72 -9.05 -8.39 -11.87
CA ASP A 72 -8.71 -8.91 -10.54
C ASP A 72 -7.57 -8.10 -9.91
N THR A 73 -7.91 -7.36 -8.84
CA THR A 73 -6.95 -6.56 -8.08
C THR A 73 -6.11 -7.42 -7.13
N ALA A 74 -6.62 -8.55 -6.65
CA ALA A 74 -5.92 -9.43 -5.73
C ALA A 74 -4.79 -10.17 -6.45
N ASP A 75 -5.08 -10.73 -7.63
CA ASP A 75 -4.08 -11.42 -8.45
C ASP A 75 -2.91 -10.48 -8.81
N LEU A 76 -3.22 -9.26 -9.28
CA LEU A 76 -2.16 -8.29 -9.61
C LEU A 76 -1.34 -7.88 -8.37
N PHE A 77 -1.99 -7.71 -7.22
CA PHE A 77 -1.29 -7.40 -5.98
C PHE A 77 -0.33 -8.52 -5.59
N GLU A 78 -0.77 -9.78 -5.62
CA GLU A 78 0.07 -10.92 -5.23
C GLU A 78 1.27 -11.09 -6.17
N GLU A 79 1.10 -10.85 -7.48
CA GLU A 79 2.23 -10.85 -8.41
C GLU A 79 3.26 -9.74 -8.08
N PHE A 80 2.80 -8.52 -7.79
CA PHE A 80 3.68 -7.42 -7.41
C PHE A 80 4.38 -7.71 -6.07
N ALA A 81 3.65 -8.25 -5.11
CA ALA A 81 4.16 -8.62 -3.81
C ALA A 81 5.21 -9.74 -3.91
N ALA A 82 4.97 -10.76 -4.73
CA ALA A 82 5.92 -11.83 -5.00
C ALA A 82 7.22 -11.28 -5.62
N GLY A 83 7.10 -10.39 -6.62
CA GLY A 83 8.24 -9.72 -7.22
C GLY A 83 9.07 -8.93 -6.20
N MET A 84 8.41 -8.10 -5.38
CA MET A 84 9.09 -7.34 -4.33
C MET A 84 9.78 -8.24 -3.30
N ARG A 85 9.11 -9.32 -2.86
CA ARG A 85 9.71 -10.28 -1.93
C ARG A 85 10.92 -10.97 -2.53
N ALA A 86 10.89 -11.32 -3.81
CA ALA A 86 12.02 -11.93 -4.50
C ALA A 86 13.21 -10.96 -4.64
N ALA A 87 12.96 -9.69 -4.99
CA ALA A 87 14.01 -8.71 -5.24
C ALA A 87 14.57 -8.06 -3.96
N TYR A 88 13.71 -7.81 -2.97
CA TYR A 88 14.03 -7.03 -1.76
C TYR A 88 13.94 -7.83 -0.46
N GLY A 89 13.56 -9.11 -0.53
CA GLY A 89 13.36 -9.96 0.64
C GLY A 89 12.12 -9.63 1.48
N ARG A 90 11.32 -8.63 1.07
CA ARG A 90 10.14 -8.14 1.80
C ARG A 90 9.19 -7.36 0.89
N LEU A 91 7.96 -7.18 1.36
CA LEU A 91 7.06 -6.18 0.79
C LEU A 91 7.48 -4.75 1.21
N LEU A 92 7.61 -3.84 0.26
CA LEU A 92 7.96 -2.44 0.53
C LEU A 92 6.72 -1.67 0.99
N VAL A 93 6.51 -1.48 2.29
CA VAL A 93 5.30 -0.83 2.83
C VAL A 93 5.51 0.63 3.27
N SER A 94 6.74 1.12 3.28
CA SER A 94 7.16 2.46 3.71
C SER A 94 8.16 3.08 2.74
N GLY A 95 8.32 4.41 2.80
CA GLY A 95 9.23 5.14 1.93
C GLY A 95 8.76 5.26 0.47
N ILE A 96 9.74 5.53 -0.40
CA ILE A 96 9.61 5.57 -1.86
C ILE A 96 10.72 4.64 -2.41
N PRO A 97 10.38 3.58 -3.16
CA PRO A 97 9.04 3.11 -3.53
C PRO A 97 8.32 2.33 -2.40
N ARG A 98 7.00 2.21 -2.49
CA ARG A 98 6.17 1.37 -1.61
C ARG A 98 4.88 0.88 -2.27
N ILE A 99 4.19 -0.07 -1.65
CA ILE A 99 2.87 -0.58 -2.04
C ILE A 99 1.92 -0.63 -0.83
N THR A 100 0.66 -0.27 -1.04
CA THR A 100 -0.41 -0.45 -0.04
C THR A 100 -1.02 -1.84 -0.17
N ARG A 101 -1.52 -2.42 0.92
CA ARG A 101 -2.31 -3.66 0.82
C ARG A 101 -3.72 -3.40 0.28
N PRO A 102 -4.33 -4.34 -0.45
CA PRO A 102 -5.74 -4.27 -0.81
C PRO A 102 -6.56 -4.27 0.48
N ARG A 103 -7.32 -3.19 0.70
CA ARG A 103 -8.20 -3.05 1.86
C ARG A 103 -9.55 -2.55 1.37
N ARG A 104 -10.64 -3.08 1.92
CA ARG A 104 -11.97 -2.50 1.68
C ARG A 104 -11.95 -1.07 2.19
N ARG A 105 -12.34 -0.11 1.35
CA ARG A 105 -12.47 1.30 1.72
C ARG A 105 -13.92 1.70 1.57
N ARG A 106 -14.39 2.62 2.40
CA ARG A 106 -15.77 3.12 2.29
C ARG A 106 -16.02 3.91 1.00
N ASN A 107 -14.96 4.43 0.37
CA ASN A 107 -15.04 5.37 -0.76
C ASN A 107 -14.70 4.77 -2.14
N THR A 108 -14.39 3.48 -2.20
CA THR A 108 -14.20 2.68 -3.42
C THR A 108 -15.06 1.44 -3.22
N GLY A 109 -15.90 1.07 -4.20
CA GLY A 109 -16.95 0.05 -4.05
C GLY A 109 -16.47 -1.37 -3.62
N SER A 110 -17.23 -2.40 -3.99
CA SER A 110 -17.06 -3.75 -3.43
C SER A 110 -15.70 -4.44 -3.67
N SER A 111 -14.86 -3.95 -4.59
CA SER A 111 -13.53 -4.52 -4.87
C SER A 111 -12.40 -3.71 -4.19
N PRO A 112 -11.63 -4.32 -3.27
CA PRO A 112 -10.54 -3.63 -2.57
C PRO A 112 -9.38 -3.32 -3.54
N GLY A 113 -9.20 -2.06 -3.89
CA GLY A 113 -8.04 -1.58 -4.66
C GLY A 113 -6.78 -1.42 -3.81
N PHE A 114 -5.64 -1.25 -4.50
CA PHE A 114 -4.35 -0.95 -3.88
C PHE A 114 -3.61 0.14 -4.67
N SER A 115 -2.48 0.62 -4.16
CA SER A 115 -1.67 1.63 -4.81
C SER A 115 -0.20 1.30 -4.69
N VAL A 116 0.55 1.60 -5.75
CA VAL A 116 2.01 1.61 -5.76
C VAL A 116 2.46 3.05 -5.79
N VAL A 117 3.41 3.40 -4.94
CA VAL A 117 4.22 4.61 -5.09
C VAL A 117 5.57 4.18 -5.65
N ASP A 118 5.84 4.52 -6.89
CA ASP A 118 7.06 4.13 -7.61
C ASP A 118 8.28 4.97 -7.17
N PRO A 119 9.51 4.70 -7.67
CA PRO A 119 10.69 5.50 -7.34
C PRO A 119 10.60 6.99 -7.72
N GLY A 120 9.73 7.33 -8.68
CA GLY A 120 9.39 8.71 -9.04
C GLY A 120 8.39 9.36 -8.09
N GLY A 121 7.95 8.68 -7.04
CA GLY A 121 6.90 9.16 -6.13
C GLY A 121 5.51 9.18 -6.77
N ASN A 122 5.33 8.56 -7.94
CA ASN A 122 4.06 8.54 -8.66
C ASN A 122 3.09 7.55 -8.03
N TRP A 123 1.84 7.95 -7.90
CA TRP A 123 0.78 7.11 -7.35
C TRP A 123 0.04 6.35 -8.45
N ILE A 124 0.36 5.07 -8.58
CA ILE A 124 -0.34 4.13 -9.46
C ILE A 124 -1.48 3.49 -8.68
N ARG A 125 -2.71 3.93 -8.97
CA ARG A 125 -3.90 3.52 -8.22
C ARG A 125 -4.61 2.39 -8.97
N VAL A 126 -4.59 1.20 -8.40
CA VAL A 126 -5.18 0.01 -9.00
C VAL A 126 -6.57 -0.22 -8.42
N PHE A 127 -7.58 -0.27 -9.29
CA PHE A 127 -8.96 -0.53 -8.94
C PHE A 127 -9.54 -1.65 -9.80
N GLY A 128 -10.60 -2.30 -9.30
CA GLY A 128 -11.40 -3.20 -10.12
C GLY A 128 -12.07 -2.41 -11.25
N ARG A 129 -12.21 -2.99 -12.44
CA ARG A 129 -12.93 -2.35 -13.54
C ARG A 129 -14.35 -1.95 -13.12
N GLY A 130 -14.74 -0.72 -13.44
CA GLY A 130 -16.02 -0.14 -13.05
C GLY A 130 -16.10 0.29 -11.58
N THR A 131 -14.99 0.28 -10.83
CA THR A 131 -14.92 0.71 -9.42
C THR A 131 -14.05 1.95 -9.20
N ASP A 132 -13.60 2.58 -10.28
CA ASP A 132 -12.74 3.76 -10.34
C ASP A 132 -13.48 5.10 -10.20
N GLY A 133 -14.82 5.07 -10.13
CA GLY A 133 -15.67 6.23 -9.84
C GLY A 133 -15.80 6.55 -8.33
N PRO A 134 -16.30 7.75 -7.98
CA PRO A 134 -16.70 8.05 -6.60
C PRO A 134 -17.74 7.01 -6.14
N ALA A 135 -17.52 6.37 -4.99
CA ALA A 135 -18.47 5.37 -4.49
C ALA A 135 -19.90 5.94 -4.43
N GLU A 136 -20.82 5.30 -5.14
CA GLU A 136 -22.26 5.48 -4.96
C GLU A 136 -22.64 4.90 -3.59
N GLU A 137 -23.27 5.76 -2.78
CA GLU A 137 -23.75 5.53 -1.40
C GLU A 137 -22.76 4.85 -0.45
N ALA A 138 -22.15 5.68 0.42
CA ALA A 138 -21.41 5.19 1.58
C ALA A 138 -22.27 4.18 2.35
N ALA A 139 -21.82 2.92 2.36
CA ALA A 139 -22.44 1.87 3.17
C ALA A 139 -22.67 2.38 4.60
N ALA A 140 -23.79 1.98 5.20
CA ALA A 140 -24.17 2.41 6.54
C ALA A 140 -22.98 2.29 7.49
N ALA A 141 -22.62 3.41 8.14
CA ALA A 141 -21.42 3.47 8.94
C ALA A 141 -21.46 2.37 10.03
N PRO A 142 -20.35 1.67 10.26
CA PRO A 142 -20.34 0.55 11.19
C PRO A 142 -20.80 1.01 12.58
N ALA A 143 -21.58 0.17 13.24
CA ALA A 143 -22.13 0.43 14.57
C ALA A 143 -21.04 0.48 15.65
N VAL A 144 -19.94 -0.26 15.44
CA VAL A 144 -18.82 -0.35 16.38
C VAL A 144 -17.87 0.86 16.21
N PRO A 145 -17.61 1.65 17.27
CA PRO A 145 -16.76 2.84 17.17
C PRO A 145 -15.35 2.57 16.64
N LEU A 146 -14.73 1.44 17.01
CA LEU A 146 -13.40 1.07 16.51
C LEU A 146 -13.44 0.74 15.01
N ALA A 147 -14.45 0.01 14.55
CA ALA A 147 -14.60 -0.29 13.12
C ALA A 147 -14.76 1.01 12.30
N ARG A 148 -15.52 1.98 12.81
CA ARG A 148 -15.65 3.30 12.17
C ARG A 148 -14.33 4.05 12.12
N ALA A 149 -13.56 4.01 13.21
CA ALA A 149 -12.25 4.63 13.29
C ALA A 149 -11.25 3.97 12.32
N LEU A 150 -11.27 2.64 12.21
CA LEU A 150 -10.45 1.88 11.27
C LEU A 150 -10.77 2.25 9.82
N GLU A 151 -12.04 2.28 9.42
CA GLU A 151 -12.43 2.69 8.07
C GLU A 151 -11.96 4.12 7.75
N ASN A 152 -12.13 5.06 8.69
CA ASN A 152 -11.69 6.44 8.50
C ASN A 152 -10.16 6.54 8.41
N ALA A 153 -9.44 5.77 9.23
CA ALA A 153 -7.98 5.71 9.20
C ALA A 153 -7.47 5.15 7.87
N ILE A 154 -8.09 4.09 7.34
CA ILE A 154 -7.76 3.51 6.01
C ILE A 154 -7.93 4.56 4.91
N VAL A 155 -9.01 5.34 4.93
CA VAL A 155 -9.22 6.40 3.93
C VAL A 155 -8.12 7.46 4.02
N LEU A 156 -7.77 7.92 5.23
CA LEU A 156 -6.72 8.92 5.42
C LEU A 156 -5.34 8.40 5.01
N GLY A 157 -4.96 7.22 5.48
CA GLY A 157 -3.64 6.64 5.22
C GLY A 157 -3.49 6.18 3.78
N GLU A 158 -4.45 5.43 3.24
CA GLU A 158 -4.29 4.78 1.94
C GLU A 158 -4.73 5.65 0.75
N ALA A 159 -5.68 6.58 0.93
CA ALA A 159 -6.15 7.43 -0.18
C ALA A 159 -5.46 8.79 -0.22
N LYS A 160 -5.11 9.34 0.96
CA LYS A 160 -4.51 10.67 1.10
C LYS A 160 -3.04 10.65 1.53
N GLY A 161 -2.51 9.51 1.97
CA GLY A 161 -1.15 9.42 2.51
C GLY A 161 -0.96 10.09 3.87
N ASP A 162 -2.04 10.48 4.56
CA ASP A 162 -1.97 11.14 5.87
C ASP A 162 -1.84 10.10 6.99
N HIS A 163 -0.66 9.49 7.05
CA HIS A 163 -0.36 8.42 8.00
C HIS A 163 -0.41 8.89 9.46
N ARG A 164 -0.03 10.16 9.74
CA ARG A 164 -0.03 10.72 11.10
C ARG A 164 -1.46 10.88 11.62
N GLN A 165 -2.36 11.45 10.81
CA GLN A 165 -3.75 11.59 11.23
C GLN A 165 -4.47 10.24 11.30
N ALA A 166 -4.17 9.31 10.39
CA ALA A 166 -4.69 7.94 10.46
C ALA A 166 -4.29 7.23 11.76
N ALA A 167 -3.01 7.33 12.14
CA ALA A 167 -2.49 6.78 13.39
C ALA A 167 -3.19 7.38 14.62
N LYS A 168 -3.30 8.71 14.68
CA LYS A 168 -3.94 9.44 15.79
C LYS A 168 -5.38 9.00 16.05
N ILE A 169 -6.16 8.76 15.00
CA ILE A 169 -7.56 8.31 15.12
C ILE A 169 -7.64 6.91 15.75
N LEU A 170 -6.71 6.01 15.39
CA LEU A 170 -6.65 4.66 15.94
C LEU A 170 -6.16 4.67 17.39
N ASP A 171 -5.14 5.46 17.70
CA ASP A 171 -4.55 5.54 19.05
C ASP A 171 -5.62 5.88 20.10
N GLY A 172 -6.48 6.86 19.80
CA GLY A 172 -7.58 7.25 20.70
C GLY A 172 -8.63 6.15 20.92
N LYS A 173 -8.76 5.16 20.03
CA LYS A 173 -9.68 4.03 20.17
C LYS A 173 -9.01 2.76 20.68
N LEU A 174 -7.69 2.66 20.60
CA LEU A 174 -6.89 1.52 21.04
C LEU A 174 -6.29 1.71 22.45
N ALA A 175 -6.39 2.91 23.04
CA ALA A 175 -5.77 3.27 24.33
C ALA A 175 -6.23 2.45 25.55
N GLY A 176 -7.28 1.63 25.44
CA GLY A 176 -7.71 0.71 26.51
C GLY A 176 -7.47 -0.76 26.16
N ASP A 177 -7.72 -1.66 27.11
CA ASP A 177 -7.44 -3.11 27.00
C ASP A 177 -8.24 -3.82 25.90
N GLY A 178 -9.25 -3.16 25.33
CA GLY A 178 -10.11 -3.71 24.29
C GLY A 178 -11.21 -4.64 24.83
N ALA A 179 -11.46 -4.60 26.14
CA ALA A 179 -12.56 -5.33 26.78
C ALA A 179 -13.90 -4.98 26.11
N GLY A 180 -14.61 -6.00 25.62
CA GLY A 180 -15.89 -5.87 24.91
C GLY A 180 -15.80 -5.52 23.43
N LEU A 181 -14.60 -5.36 22.86
CA LEU A 181 -14.44 -5.18 21.41
C LEU A 181 -14.47 -6.55 20.69
N PRO A 182 -15.06 -6.63 19.49
CA PRO A 182 -14.94 -7.81 18.64
C PRO A 182 -13.46 -8.08 18.32
N ALA A 183 -12.98 -9.29 18.62
CA ALA A 183 -11.58 -9.66 18.45
C ALA A 183 -11.05 -9.42 17.02
N ALA A 184 -11.90 -9.67 16.00
CA ALA A 184 -11.56 -9.40 14.61
C ALA A 184 -11.28 -7.92 14.33
N THR A 185 -12.17 -7.03 14.75
CA THR A 185 -11.99 -5.57 14.58
C THR A 185 -10.77 -5.07 15.36
N LEU A 186 -10.51 -5.62 16.55
CA LEU A 186 -9.33 -5.28 17.33
C LEU A 186 -8.04 -5.66 16.58
N VAL A 187 -7.94 -6.91 16.11
CA VAL A 187 -6.75 -7.39 15.38
C VAL A 187 -6.53 -6.58 14.11
N GLU A 188 -7.56 -6.36 13.29
CA GLU A 188 -7.44 -5.56 12.07
C GLU A 188 -6.95 -4.13 12.34
N ALA A 189 -7.47 -3.49 13.39
CA ALA A 189 -7.06 -2.15 13.81
C ALA A 189 -5.61 -2.13 14.31
N LEU A 190 -5.20 -3.12 15.12
CA LEU A 190 -3.82 -3.23 15.61
C LEU A 190 -2.83 -3.45 14.47
N VAL A 191 -3.13 -4.38 13.56
CA VAL A 191 -2.29 -4.67 12.38
C VAL A 191 -2.15 -3.44 11.50
N TYR A 192 -3.24 -2.74 11.22
CA TYR A 192 -3.17 -1.52 10.40
C TYR A 192 -2.41 -0.40 11.10
N ARG A 193 -2.58 -0.23 12.41
CA ARG A 193 -1.83 0.77 13.18
C ARG A 193 -0.33 0.44 13.25
N ALA A 194 0.04 -0.84 13.31
CA ALA A 194 1.43 -1.28 13.25
C ALA A 194 2.05 -0.98 11.88
N GLU A 195 1.32 -1.20 10.78
CA GLU A 195 1.75 -0.82 9.43
C GLU A 195 1.98 0.70 9.31
N LEU A 196 1.07 1.50 9.88
CA LEU A 196 1.25 2.96 9.95
C LEU A 196 2.48 3.36 10.78
N ALA A 197 2.79 2.64 11.86
CA ALA A 197 3.99 2.88 12.66
C ALA A 197 5.27 2.64 11.84
N VAL A 198 5.33 1.54 11.06
CA VAL A 198 6.42 1.26 10.11
C VAL A 198 6.55 2.38 9.07
N ARG A 199 5.43 2.90 8.56
CA ARG A 199 5.41 4.02 7.61
C ARG A 199 5.87 5.35 8.20
N LEU A 200 5.77 5.51 9.52
CA LEU A 200 6.16 6.70 10.27
C LEU A 200 7.57 6.60 10.87
N ASP A 201 8.32 5.55 10.53
CA ASP A 201 9.64 5.23 11.11
C ASP A 201 9.61 5.09 12.64
N ASP A 202 8.53 4.50 13.18
CA ASP A 202 8.33 4.25 14.61
C ASP A 202 8.31 2.73 14.93
N PRO A 203 9.49 2.07 14.92
CA PRO A 203 9.58 0.64 15.13
C PRO A 203 9.15 0.20 16.54
N GLY A 204 9.34 1.05 17.56
CA GLY A 204 8.96 0.72 18.94
C GLY A 204 7.44 0.59 19.09
N THR A 205 6.68 1.54 18.53
CA THR A 205 5.22 1.42 18.50
C THR A 205 4.77 0.24 17.64
N ALA A 206 5.45 -0.04 16.52
CA ALA A 206 5.14 -1.19 15.68
C ALA A 206 5.28 -2.51 16.47
N GLU A 207 6.38 -2.71 17.20
CA GLU A 207 6.62 -3.89 18.04
C GLU A 207 5.53 -4.05 19.10
N LEU A 208 5.23 -3.01 19.86
CA LEU A 208 4.21 -3.04 20.92
C LEU A 208 2.83 -3.47 20.40
N LEU A 209 2.43 -2.95 19.23
CA LEU A 209 1.15 -3.29 18.60
C LEU A 209 1.14 -4.72 18.09
N LEU A 210 2.24 -5.19 17.50
CA LEU A 210 2.37 -6.56 17.01
C LEU A 210 2.38 -7.57 18.16
N ASP A 211 2.97 -7.23 19.31
CA ASP A 211 2.95 -8.07 20.52
C ASP A 211 1.52 -8.18 21.06
N ARG A 212 0.76 -7.09 21.00
CA ARG A 212 -0.66 -7.09 21.35
C ARG A 212 -1.51 -7.94 20.39
N VAL A 213 -1.18 -7.97 19.09
CA VAL A 213 -1.83 -8.88 18.13
C VAL A 213 -1.59 -10.34 18.55
N GLU A 214 -0.36 -10.73 18.89
CA GLU A 214 -0.03 -12.09 19.33
C GLU A 214 -0.70 -12.48 20.65
N ALA A 215 -0.82 -11.54 21.59
CA ALA A 215 -1.47 -11.76 22.87
C ALA A 215 -3.00 -11.86 22.78
N THR A 216 -3.60 -11.51 21.64
CA THR A 216 -5.06 -11.55 21.48
C THR A 216 -5.54 -13.01 21.35
N ALA A 217 -6.40 -13.44 22.27
CA ALA A 217 -6.98 -14.77 22.23
C ALA A 217 -7.97 -14.91 21.05
N LEU A 218 -7.64 -15.81 20.11
CA LEU A 218 -8.45 -16.10 18.93
C LEU A 218 -8.78 -17.59 18.84
N ASP A 219 -10.06 -17.90 18.63
CA ASP A 219 -10.53 -19.23 18.29
C ASP A 219 -10.15 -19.63 16.84
N THR A 220 -10.34 -20.90 16.48
CA THR A 220 -9.99 -21.44 15.16
C THR A 220 -10.71 -20.71 14.01
N ALA A 221 -11.98 -20.36 14.19
CA ALA A 221 -12.78 -19.69 13.16
C ALA A 221 -12.37 -18.22 13.00
N GLN A 222 -11.98 -17.54 14.08
CA GLN A 222 -11.43 -16.19 14.07
C GLN A 222 -10.05 -16.18 13.41
N ARG A 223 -9.16 -17.13 13.72
CA ARG A 223 -7.85 -17.25 13.05
C ARG A 223 -8.00 -17.47 11.55
N ALA A 224 -8.92 -18.33 11.13
CA ALA A 224 -9.19 -18.57 9.72
C ALA A 224 -9.68 -17.29 9.01
N ARG A 225 -10.60 -16.55 9.64
CA ARG A 225 -11.10 -15.27 9.09
C ARG A 225 -10.04 -14.16 9.07
N LEU A 226 -9.09 -14.19 9.99
CA LEU A 226 -8.03 -13.19 10.13
C LEU A 226 -6.69 -13.64 9.52
N ALA A 227 -6.69 -14.70 8.71
CA ALA A 227 -5.45 -15.29 8.17
C ALA A 227 -4.58 -14.23 7.47
N ASP A 228 -5.17 -13.39 6.63
CA ASP A 228 -4.46 -12.32 5.92
C ASP A 228 -3.92 -11.25 6.89
N ALA A 229 -4.72 -10.84 7.89
CA ALA A 229 -4.29 -9.86 8.88
C ALA A 229 -3.12 -10.38 9.73
N LEU A 230 -3.15 -11.67 10.10
CA LEU A 230 -2.08 -12.32 10.86
C LEU A 230 -0.83 -12.54 10.01
N ALA A 231 -0.97 -12.90 8.73
CA ALA A 231 0.15 -12.98 7.80
C ALA A 231 0.82 -11.61 7.61
N ASN A 232 0.02 -10.54 7.50
CA ASN A 232 0.52 -9.17 7.44
C ASN A 232 1.29 -8.79 8.71
N ALA A 233 0.78 -9.13 9.89
CA ALA A 233 1.48 -8.91 11.15
C ALA A 233 2.85 -9.60 11.19
N ALA A 234 2.92 -10.86 10.73
CA ALA A 234 4.17 -11.63 10.65
C ALA A 234 5.17 -11.03 9.65
N GLU A 235 4.72 -10.45 8.54
CA GLU A 235 5.60 -9.75 7.59
C GLU A 235 6.14 -8.42 8.15
N LEU A 236 5.30 -7.66 8.88
CA LEU A 236 5.71 -6.42 9.56
C LEU A 236 6.70 -6.70 10.68
N ARG A 237 6.35 -7.63 11.58
CA ARG A 237 7.23 -8.71 12.08
C ARG A 237 8.73 -8.63 11.73
N THR A 238 9.00 -9.33 10.64
CA THR A 238 10.30 -9.49 10.00
C THR A 238 10.89 -8.15 9.54
N THR A 239 10.05 -7.26 9.00
CA THR A 239 10.47 -5.94 8.50
C THR A 239 11.10 -5.10 9.60
N VAL A 240 10.42 -4.95 10.74
CA VAL A 240 10.89 -4.14 11.87
C VAL A 240 12.20 -4.69 12.44
N ARG A 241 12.30 -6.02 12.57
CA ARG A 241 13.53 -6.70 13.01
C ARG A 241 14.70 -6.45 12.07
N ALA A 242 14.47 -6.53 10.76
CA ALA A 242 15.50 -6.30 9.75
C ALA A 242 16.00 -4.84 9.77
N ASP A 243 15.10 -3.87 9.87
CA ASP A 243 15.45 -2.45 9.91
C ASP A 243 16.26 -2.10 11.17
N ARG A 244 15.88 -2.66 12.33
CA ARG A 244 16.63 -2.49 13.58
C ARG A 244 18.05 -3.05 13.48
N ALA A 245 18.18 -4.28 13.01
CA ALA A 245 19.49 -4.90 12.82
C ALA A 245 20.35 -4.12 11.80
N GLY A 246 19.73 -3.50 10.79
CA GLY A 246 20.39 -2.59 9.87
C GLY A 246 20.96 -1.34 10.56
N ARG A 247 20.19 -0.71 11.46
CA ARG A 247 20.62 0.49 12.19
C ARG A 247 21.73 0.21 13.18
N GLU A 248 21.66 -0.92 13.89
CA GLU A 248 22.70 -1.33 14.84
C GLU A 248 24.05 -1.66 14.17
N ARG A 249 24.07 -1.98 12.87
CA ARG A 249 25.32 -2.23 12.11
C ARG A 249 25.97 -0.96 11.55
N HIS A 250 25.25 0.15 11.48
CA HIS A 250 25.71 1.39 10.84
C HIS A 250 25.77 2.59 11.81
N GLY A 251 25.43 2.40 13.08
CA GLY A 251 25.59 3.37 14.17
C GLY A 251 26.80 3.05 15.02
#